data_AF-A0A167GCU3-F1
#
_entry.id   AF-A0A167GCU3-F1
#
_cell.length_a   1.000
_cell.length_b   1.000
_cell.length_c   1.000
_cell.angle_alpha   90.00
_cell.angle_beta   90.00
_cell.angle_gamma   90.00
#
_symmetry.space_group_name_H-M   'P 1'
#
loop_
_entity.id
_entity.type
_entity.pdbx_description
1 polymer ?
#
loop_
_entity_poly.entity_id
_entity_poly.type
_entity_poly.pdbx_seq_one_letter_code
_entity_poly.pdbx_strand_id
1 'polypeptide(L)'
;MNQIKEFVVGGVDTHKDIHVAAVVNELNQVLSSESFPTTRYGYKKMLMWMSSFGRVSRVGIECSGTYGLGLLRYMQSSGVDVLEVTSPDNSDRRRRRKNDTLMLKMQHMMLLANYVQLHQKQEMVWLNLLEF
;
A
#
# COMPACT_ATOMS: atom_id res chain seq x y z
N MET A 1 25.67 9.86 -12.84
CA MET A 1 24.21 9.83 -12.66
C MET A 1 23.88 9.10 -11.36
N ASN A 2 23.42 9.81 -10.32
CA ASN A 2 22.77 9.14 -9.20
C ASN A 2 21.39 8.71 -9.68
N GLN A 3 21.22 7.41 -9.92
CA GLN A 3 19.92 6.84 -10.16
C GLN A 3 19.19 6.85 -8.81
N ILE A 4 18.48 7.94 -8.52
CA ILE A 4 17.51 7.95 -7.43
C ILE A 4 16.50 6.88 -7.84
N LYS A 5 16.55 5.70 -7.20
CA LYS A 5 15.47 4.72 -7.36
C LYS A 5 14.22 5.41 -6.86
N GLU A 6 13.31 5.74 -7.76
CA GLU A 6 12.03 6.33 -7.41
C GLU A 6 11.37 5.46 -6.34
N PHE A 7 10.94 6.09 -5.24
CA PHE A 7 10.18 5.39 -4.22
C PHE A 7 8.77 5.16 -4.71
N VAL A 8 8.22 4.01 -4.35
CA VAL A 8 6.84 3.65 -4.66
C VAL A 8 6.08 3.26 -3.42
N VAL A 9 4.77 3.52 -3.43
CA VAL A 9 3.84 3.13 -2.37
C VAL A 9 2.88 2.10 -2.94
N GLY A 10 2.64 1.03 -2.18
CA GLY A 10 1.66 0.01 -2.53
C GLY A 10 0.32 0.22 -1.82
N GLY A 11 -0.78 -0.16 -2.45
CA GLY A 11 -2.10 -0.30 -1.84
C GLY A 11 -2.68 -1.67 -2.16
N VAL A 12 -3.23 -2.37 -1.16
CA VAL A 12 -3.77 -3.73 -1.32
C VAL A 12 -5.19 -3.83 -0.76
N ASP A 13 -6.14 -4.19 -1.63
CA ASP A 13 -7.47 -4.64 -1.22
C ASP A 13 -7.43 -6.17 -1.01
N THR A 14 -7.89 -6.60 0.16
CA THR A 14 -7.81 -8.00 0.57
C THR A 14 -9.15 -8.70 0.39
N HIS A 15 -9.16 -9.75 -0.43
CA HIS A 15 -10.25 -10.72 -0.51
C HIS A 15 -9.75 -12.11 -0.10
N LYS A 16 -10.67 -13.04 0.17
CA LYS A 16 -10.38 -14.40 0.64
C LYS A 16 -9.36 -15.13 -0.23
N ASP A 17 -9.57 -15.14 -1.53
CA ASP A 17 -8.79 -15.96 -2.47
C ASP A 17 -7.76 -15.14 -3.27
N ILE A 18 -8.02 -13.84 -3.44
CA ILE A 18 -7.21 -12.93 -4.26
C ILE A 18 -7.00 -11.63 -3.49
N HIS A 19 -5.79 -11.09 -3.58
CA HIS A 19 -5.47 -9.72 -3.21
C HIS A 19 -5.28 -8.90 -4.48
N VAL A 20 -5.91 -7.74 -4.56
CA VAL A 20 -5.68 -6.79 -5.65
C VAL A 20 -4.74 -5.72 -5.13
N ALA A 21 -3.60 -5.55 -5.79
CA ALA A 21 -2.57 -4.61 -5.43
C ALA A 21 -2.43 -3.53 -6.51
N ALA A 22 -2.07 -2.32 -6.09
CA ALA A 22 -1.70 -1.24 -6.99
C ALA A 22 -0.47 -0.51 -6.43
N VAL A 23 0.28 0.12 -7.35
CA VAL A 23 1.51 0.85 -7.05
C VAL A 23 1.36 2.27 -7.54
N VAL A 24 1.77 3.24 -6.72
CA VAL A 24 1.85 4.65 -7.10
C VAL A 24 3.27 5.18 -6.93
N ASN A 25 3.61 6.24 -7.67
CA ASN A 25 4.80 7.04 -7.43
C ASN A 25 4.58 8.06 -6.29
N GLU A 26 5.61 8.84 -5.97
CA GLU A 26 5.57 9.88 -4.93
C GLU A 26 4.52 10.98 -5.19
N LEU A 27 4.11 11.17 -6.44
CA LEU A 27 3.06 12.10 -6.86
C LEU A 27 1.65 11.49 -6.80
N ASN A 28 1.51 10.30 -6.22
CA ASN A 28 0.26 9.52 -6.15
C ASN A 28 -0.33 9.11 -7.51
N GLN A 29 0.49 9.11 -8.57
CA GLN A 29 0.07 8.61 -9.88
C GLN A 29 0.17 7.09 -9.90
N VAL A 30 -0.91 6.42 -10.31
CA VAL A 30 -0.95 4.95 -10.41
C VAL A 30 -0.02 4.51 -11.54
N LEU A 31 0.95 3.66 -11.20
CA LEU A 31 1.89 3.05 -12.15
C LEU A 31 1.35 1.74 -12.70
N SER A 32 0.73 0.91 -11.86
CA SER A 32 0.14 -0.37 -12.26
C SER A 32 -0.79 -0.95 -11.19
N SER A 33 -1.60 -1.94 -11.58
CA SER A 33 -2.44 -2.75 -10.69
C SER A 33 -2.43 -4.22 -11.12
N GLU A 34 -2.36 -5.15 -10.16
CA GLU A 34 -2.31 -6.58 -10.44
C GLU A 34 -2.92 -7.42 -9.31
N SER A 35 -3.34 -8.64 -9.62
CA SER A 35 -3.99 -9.57 -8.70
C SER A 35 -3.10 -10.74 -8.31
N PHE A 36 -3.08 -11.10 -7.04
CA PHE A 36 -2.22 -12.14 -6.48
C PHE A 36 -3.03 -13.11 -5.62
N PRO A 37 -2.71 -14.41 -5.61
CA PRO A 37 -3.41 -15.36 -4.74
C PRO A 37 -3.10 -15.11 -3.27
N THR A 38 -4.06 -15.36 -2.38
CA THR A 38 -3.90 -15.27 -0.90
C THR A 38 -3.05 -16.41 -0.34
N THR A 39 -1.78 -16.45 -0.74
CA THR A 39 -0.80 -17.48 -0.37
C THR A 39 0.56 -16.85 -0.15
N ARG A 40 1.46 -17.52 0.59
CA ARG A 40 2.86 -17.03 0.77
C ARG A 40 3.57 -16.78 -0.56
N TYR A 41 3.34 -17.63 -1.56
CA TYR A 41 3.89 -17.44 -2.90
C TYR A 41 3.32 -16.19 -3.58
N GLY A 42 2.02 -15.97 -3.45
CA GLY A 42 1.35 -14.75 -3.93
C GLY A 42 1.89 -13.48 -3.27
N TYR A 43 2.13 -13.51 -1.95
CA TYR A 43 2.70 -12.37 -1.23
C TYR A 43 4.13 -12.04 -1.70
N LYS A 44 4.96 -13.06 -1.90
CA LYS A 44 6.30 -12.90 -2.47
C LYS A 44 6.25 -12.31 -3.87
N LYS A 45 5.38 -12.84 -4.74
CA LYS A 45 5.19 -12.31 -6.09
C LYS A 45 4.73 -10.86 -6.08
N MET A 46 3.78 -10.52 -5.22
CA MET A 46 3.28 -9.16 -5.05
C MET A 46 4.41 -8.21 -4.66
N LEU A 47 5.22 -8.54 -3.66
CA LEU A 47 6.33 -7.67 -3.23
C LEU A 47 7.40 -7.52 -4.31
N MET A 48 7.74 -8.62 -5.01
CA MET A 48 8.68 -8.57 -6.13
C MET A 48 8.15 -7.69 -7.27
N TRP A 49 6.86 -7.81 -7.57
CA TRP A 49 6.18 -6.99 -8.58
C TRP A 49 6.19 -5.52 -8.18
N MET A 50 5.81 -5.16 -6.94
CA MET A 50 5.89 -3.77 -6.46
C MET A 50 7.32 -3.22 -6.53
N SER A 51 8.30 -4.04 -6.14
CA SER A 51 9.72 -3.66 -6.16
C SER A 51 10.29 -3.50 -7.58
N SER A 52 9.61 -4.02 -8.61
CA SER A 52 10.01 -3.82 -10.00
C SER A 52 9.77 -2.39 -10.49
N PHE A 53 8.89 -1.63 -9.83
CA PHE A 53 8.63 -0.22 -10.14
C PHE A 53 9.54 0.75 -9.39
N GLY A 54 10.21 0.30 -8.31
CA GLY A 54 11.03 1.18 -7.48
C GLY A 54 11.28 0.61 -6.09
N ARG A 55 11.84 1.43 -5.20
CA ARG A 55 12.01 1.03 -3.80
C ARG A 55 10.66 1.19 -3.09
N VAL A 56 10.05 0.07 -2.67
CA VAL A 56 8.80 0.09 -1.91
C VAL A 56 9.07 0.76 -0.55
N SER A 57 8.50 1.93 -0.33
CA SER A 57 8.65 2.66 0.93
C SER A 57 7.62 2.19 1.96
N ARG A 58 6.39 1.93 1.51
CA ARG A 58 5.26 1.55 2.37
C ARG A 58 4.18 0.83 1.58
N VAL A 59 3.38 0.02 2.27
CA VAL A 59 2.18 -0.63 1.72
C VAL A 59 0.97 -0.37 2.63
N GLY A 60 -0.09 0.21 2.08
CA GLY A 60 -1.40 0.27 2.73
C GLY A 60 -2.19 -1.02 2.48
N ILE A 61 -2.77 -1.63 3.51
CA ILE A 61 -3.56 -2.87 3.39
C ILE A 61 -4.97 -2.64 3.96
N GLU A 62 -6.02 -2.88 3.16
CA GLU A 62 -7.42 -2.80 3.61
C GLU A 62 -7.69 -4.05 4.45
N CYS A 63 -7.87 -3.89 5.75
CA CYS A 63 -8.18 -5.01 6.62
C CYS A 63 -9.70 -5.19 6.70
N SER A 64 -10.21 -6.18 5.97
CA SER A 64 -11.56 -6.74 6.17
C SER A 64 -11.47 -8.10 6.90
N GLY A 65 -10.85 -8.12 8.09
CA GLY A 65 -10.71 -9.33 8.92
C GLY A 65 -9.42 -10.13 8.70
N THR A 66 -9.48 -11.47 8.81
CA THR A 66 -8.30 -12.36 8.87
C THR A 66 -7.51 -12.48 7.55
N TYR A 67 -8.07 -12.07 6.41
CA TYR A 67 -7.46 -12.27 5.09
C TYR A 67 -6.21 -11.42 4.86
N GLY A 68 -6.16 -10.21 5.41
CA GLY A 68 -4.99 -9.32 5.29
C GLY A 68 -3.85 -9.65 6.25
N LEU A 69 -4.10 -10.42 7.31
CA LEU A 69 -3.12 -10.66 8.38
C LEU A 69 -1.89 -11.45 7.89
N GLY A 70 -2.10 -12.41 6.99
CA GLY A 70 -1.01 -13.19 6.39
C GLY A 70 -0.08 -12.31 5.54
N LEU A 71 -0.67 -11.42 4.75
CA LEU A 71 0.06 -10.46 3.93
C LEU A 71 0.80 -9.42 4.79
N LEU A 72 0.12 -8.84 5.78
CA LEU A 72 0.70 -7.87 6.71
C LEU A 72 1.96 -8.43 7.38
N ARG A 73 1.88 -9.64 7.93
CA ARG A 73 3.02 -10.31 8.58
C ARG A 73 4.16 -10.56 7.60
N TYR A 74 3.85 -10.97 6.37
CA TYR A 74 4.86 -11.22 5.34
C TYR A 74 5.60 -9.92 4.97
N MET A 75 4.88 -8.83 4.76
CA MET A 75 5.45 -7.51 4.41
C MET A 75 6.33 -6.97 5.54
N GLN A 76 5.86 -7.03 6.79
CA GLN A 76 6.66 -6.64 7.96
C GLN A 76 7.93 -7.48 8.10
N SER A 77 7.84 -8.81 7.93
CA SER A 77 9.03 -9.69 7.96
C SER A 77 10.01 -9.43 6.81
N SER A 78 9.55 -8.79 5.73
CA SER A 78 10.38 -8.40 4.58
C SER A 78 10.96 -6.99 4.73
N GLY A 79 10.76 -6.33 5.89
CA GLY A 79 11.27 -4.98 6.17
C GLY A 79 10.48 -3.86 5.49
N VAL A 80 9.23 -4.12 5.09
CA VAL A 80 8.35 -3.13 4.46
C VAL A 80 7.43 -2.53 5.50
N ASP A 81 7.35 -1.19 5.55
CA ASP A 81 6.38 -0.49 6.39
C ASP A 81 4.96 -0.78 5.92
N VAL A 82 4.08 -1.18 6.85
CA VAL A 82 2.68 -1.47 6.55
C VAL A 82 1.77 -0.51 7.30
N LEU A 83 0.85 0.12 6.57
CA LEU A 83 -0.25 0.89 7.15
C LEU A 83 -1.54 0.06 7.05
N GLU A 84 -2.13 -0.27 8.19
CA GLU A 84 -3.47 -0.85 8.20
C GLU A 84 -4.51 0.24 7.93
N VAL A 85 -5.33 0.05 6.89
CA VAL A 85 -6.41 0.98 6.54
C VAL A 85 -7.74 0.34 6.86
N THR A 86 -8.36 0.76 7.95
CA THR A 86 -9.74 0.39 8.28
C THR A 86 -10.70 1.25 7.46
N SER A 87 -11.42 0.65 6.51
CA SER A 87 -12.57 1.30 5.89
C SER A 87 -13.70 1.43 6.93
N PRO A 88 -14.47 2.55 6.95
CA PRO A 88 -15.66 2.66 7.77
C PRO A 88 -16.66 1.52 7.45
N ASP A 89 -17.41 1.13 8.48
CA ASP A 89 -18.14 -0.13 8.69
C ASP A 89 -18.89 -0.76 7.49
N ASN A 90 -18.96 -2.10 7.49
CA ASN A 90 -19.42 -2.98 6.40
C ASN A 90 -20.93 -2.97 6.11
N SER A 91 -21.74 -2.23 6.87
CA SER A 91 -23.21 -2.22 6.72
C SER A 91 -23.67 -1.60 5.38
N ASP A 92 -22.82 -0.81 4.73
CA ASP A 92 -23.18 0.00 3.55
C ASP A 92 -22.73 -0.62 2.19
N ARG A 93 -22.06 -1.78 2.23
CA ARG A 93 -21.38 -2.40 1.07
C ARG A 93 -22.30 -3.12 0.09
N ARG A 94 -23.58 -3.32 0.40
CA ARG A 94 -24.51 -4.13 -0.42
C ARG A 94 -25.03 -3.44 -1.70
N ARG A 95 -24.69 -2.16 -1.95
CA ARG A 95 -25.30 -1.36 -3.04
C ARG A 95 -24.36 -0.68 -4.02
N ARG A 96 -23.03 -0.74 -3.90
CA ARG A 96 -22.14 0.04 -4.78
C ARG A 96 -21.44 -0.85 -5.82
N ARG A 97 -21.58 -0.44 -7.09
CA ARG A 97 -21.12 -1.13 -8.32
C ARG A 97 -19.62 -1.44 -8.26
N LYS A 98 -19.26 -2.62 -8.75
CA LYS A 98 -18.20 -3.47 -8.18
C LYS A 98 -16.78 -3.28 -8.73
N ASN A 99 -16.54 -2.40 -9.71
CA ASN A 99 -15.18 -2.17 -10.24
C ASN A 99 -14.67 -0.74 -10.05
N ASP A 100 -15.47 0.29 -10.33
CA ASP A 100 -15.00 1.68 -10.23
C ASP A 100 -14.68 2.08 -8.78
N THR A 101 -15.38 1.48 -7.81
CA THR A 101 -15.16 1.71 -6.37
C THR A 101 -13.80 1.17 -5.90
N LEU A 102 -13.27 0.13 -6.53
CA LEU A 102 -12.02 -0.52 -6.10
C LEU A 102 -10.82 0.38 -6.40
N MET A 103 -10.75 0.93 -7.62
CA MET A 103 -9.68 1.88 -7.98
C MET A 103 -9.71 3.14 -7.12
N LEU A 104 -10.90 3.71 -6.86
CA LEU A 104 -11.08 4.86 -5.97
C LEU A 104 -10.59 4.58 -4.54
N LYS A 105 -10.90 3.39 -4.00
CA LYS A 105 -10.43 2.96 -2.68
C LYS A 105 -8.93 2.76 -2.64
N MET A 106 -8.35 2.12 -3.65
CA MET A 106 -6.91 1.91 -3.74
C MET A 106 -6.15 3.23 -3.84
N GLN A 107 -6.65 4.19 -4.63
CA GLN A 107 -6.10 5.55 -4.67
C GLN A 107 -6.20 6.23 -3.31
N HIS A 108 -7.35 6.15 -2.64
CA HIS A 108 -7.52 6.74 -1.32
C HIS A 108 -6.57 6.13 -0.27
N MET A 109 -6.39 4.81 -0.28
CA MET A 109 -5.43 4.13 0.59
C MET A 109 -3.99 4.53 0.30
N MET A 110 -3.62 4.65 -0.97
CA MET A 110 -2.28 5.05 -1.36
C MET A 110 -2.01 6.53 -1.03
N LEU A 111 -3.01 7.40 -1.19
CA LEU A 111 -2.97 8.79 -0.72
C LEU A 111 -2.75 8.86 0.78
N LEU A 112 -3.48 8.08 1.58
CA LEU A 112 -3.29 8.03 3.03
C LEU A 112 -1.90 7.51 3.41
N ALA A 113 -1.43 6.44 2.77
CA ALA A 113 -0.11 5.88 3.02
C ALA A 113 1.03 6.87 2.69
N ASN A 114 0.88 7.65 1.62
CA ASN A 114 1.84 8.67 1.22
C ASN A 114 1.73 9.96 2.05
N TYR A 115 0.52 10.37 2.45
CA TYR A 115 0.29 11.53 3.34
C TYR A 115 1.03 11.37 4.68
N VAL A 116 0.92 10.19 5.31
CA VAL A 116 1.66 9.88 6.55
C VAL A 116 3.18 9.97 6.33
N GLN A 117 3.68 9.60 5.15
CA GLN A 117 5.10 9.68 4.82
C GLN A 117 5.58 11.13 4.66
N LEU A 118 4.79 11.99 4.01
CA LEU A 118 5.12 13.41 3.86
C LEU A 118 5.18 14.11 5.21
N HIS A 119 4.26 13.83 6.13
CA HIS A 119 4.27 14.41 7.47
C HIS A 119 5.41 13.88 8.34
N GLN A 120 5.71 12.57 8.31
CA GLN A 120 6.91 12.04 9.00
C GLN A 120 8.21 12.64 8.46
N LYS A 121 8.33 12.82 7.14
CA LYS A 121 9.51 13.49 6.55
C LYS A 121 9.60 14.95 6.97
N GLN A 122 8.49 15.69 7.00
CA GLN A 122 8.51 17.08 7.45
C GLN A 122 8.89 17.18 8.94
N GLU A 123 8.30 16.36 9.82
CA GLU A 123 8.68 16.32 11.24
C GLU A 123 10.17 15.99 11.44
N MET A 124 10.70 15.03 10.68
CA MET A 124 12.14 14.69 10.72
C MET A 124 13.04 15.81 10.18
N VAL A 125 12.59 16.57 9.17
CA VAL A 125 13.32 17.74 8.66
C VAL A 125 13.33 18.87 9.71
N TRP A 126 12.20 19.11 10.38
CA TRP A 126 12.12 20.09 11.47
C TRP A 126 13.00 19.72 12.66
N LEU A 127 13.07 18.43 13.02
CA LEU A 127 13.93 17.96 14.11
C LEU A 127 15.43 18.05 13.78
N ASN A 128 15.82 17.75 12.53
CA ASN A 128 17.22 17.88 12.10
C ASN A 128 17.68 19.35 11.95
N LEU A 129 16.76 20.30 11.81
CA LEU A 129 17.06 21.75 11.77
C LEU A 129 17.22 22.36 13.17
N LEU A 130 16.84 21.64 14.23
CA LEU A 130 16.97 22.08 15.62
C LEU A 130 18.24 21.55 16.31
N GLU A 131 19.04 20.72 15.64
CA GLU A 131 20.34 20.22 16.13
C GLU A 131 21.56 21.00 15.57
N PHE A 132 21.37 22.21 15.04
CA PHE A 132 22.45 23.13 14.63
C PHE A 132 22.28 24.52 15.24
#